data_AF-A0A4V2RYR1-F1
#
_entry.id   AF-A0A4V2RYR1-F1
#
_cell.length_a   1.000
_cell.length_b   1.000
_cell.length_c   1.000
_cell.angle_alpha   90.00
_cell.angle_beta   90.00
_cell.angle_gamma   90.00
#
_symmetry.space_group_name_H-M   'P 1'
#
loop_
_entity.id
_entity.type
_entity.pdbx_description
1 polymer ?
#
loop_
_entity_poly.entity_id
_entity_poly.type
_entity_poly.pdbx_seq_one_letter_code
_entity_poly.pdbx_strand_id
1 'polypeptide(L)'
;MKLVRHISTIAFYLTRVIAAGYILTALYIILCVAFNLSTLQHLPDNRFAICYPFTSQHFLLGSEYATAYIAEMVLLIFIYGVFFVLLSNVFKSFKPKKIFTLQGIHHLRLFYLINLLIFPILFLILYVYSVEDYPYGFMIIAHCIMGIFALFIAAIFKQGLNLQNDQDLII
;
A
#
# COMPACT_ATOMS: atom_id res chain seq x y z
N MET A 1 19.36 -19.47 -2.40
CA MET A 1 18.44 -18.94 -3.43
C MET A 1 17.04 -19.56 -3.47
N LYS A 2 16.88 -20.89 -3.34
CA LYS A 2 15.54 -21.53 -3.38
C LYS A 2 14.61 -21.01 -2.28
N LEU A 3 15.09 -20.92 -1.04
CA LEU A 3 14.31 -20.40 0.10
C LEU A 3 13.78 -18.97 -0.16
N VAL A 4 14.65 -18.03 -0.52
CA VAL A 4 14.29 -16.63 -0.83
C VAL A 4 13.20 -16.56 -1.89
N ARG A 5 13.27 -17.41 -2.92
CA ARG A 5 12.26 -17.49 -3.98
C ARG A 5 10.89 -17.95 -3.48
N HIS A 6 10.87 -18.93 -2.57
CA HIS A 6 9.61 -19.41 -2.00
C HIS A 6 9.00 -18.35 -1.10
N ILE A 7 9.80 -17.76 -0.22
CA ILE A 7 9.37 -16.67 0.68
C ILE A 7 8.85 -15.48 -0.14
N SER A 8 9.58 -15.03 -1.16
CA SER A 8 9.15 -13.90 -2.01
C SER A 8 7.89 -14.21 -2.81
N THR A 9 7.69 -15.47 -3.22
CA THR A 9 6.47 -15.88 -3.92
C THR A 9 5.26 -15.84 -2.99
N ILE A 10 5.39 -16.38 -1.77
CA ILE A 10 4.32 -16.33 -0.77
C ILE A 10 4.01 -14.87 -0.42
N ALA A 11 5.04 -14.08 -0.12
CA ALA A 11 4.89 -12.67 0.23
C ALA A 11 4.24 -11.86 -0.91
N PHE A 12 4.59 -12.13 -2.18
CA PHE A 12 3.96 -11.51 -3.34
C PHE A 12 2.44 -11.73 -3.38
N TYR A 13 1.99 -12.98 -3.24
CA TYR A 13 0.56 -13.28 -3.31
C TYR A 13 -0.19 -12.78 -2.08
N LEU A 14 0.40 -12.95 -0.89
CA LEU A 14 -0.18 -12.44 0.35
C LEU A 14 -0.40 -10.92 0.29
N THR A 15 0.64 -10.16 -0.07
CA THR A 15 0.52 -8.69 -0.20
C THR A 15 -0.43 -8.28 -1.32
N ARG A 16 -0.57 -9.07 -2.40
CA ARG A 16 -1.57 -8.80 -3.45
C ARG A 16 -3.00 -8.99 -2.96
N VAL A 17 -3.26 -10.04 -2.18
CA VAL A 17 -4.58 -10.27 -1.57
C VAL A 17 -4.91 -9.16 -0.58
N ILE A 18 -3.95 -8.77 0.27
CA ILE A 18 -4.13 -7.65 1.21
C ILE A 18 -4.40 -6.36 0.45
N ALA A 19 -3.60 -6.03 -0.58
CA ALA A 19 -3.81 -4.85 -1.42
C ALA A 19 -5.22 -4.81 -2.03
N ALA A 20 -5.68 -5.94 -2.56
CA ALA A 20 -7.04 -6.05 -3.10
C ALA A 20 -8.09 -5.81 -2.02
N GLY A 21 -7.93 -6.37 -0.82
CA GLY A 21 -8.83 -6.12 0.31
C GLY A 21 -8.96 -4.64 0.65
N TYR A 22 -7.84 -3.91 0.76
CA TYR A 22 -7.84 -2.47 1.02
C TYR A 22 -8.51 -1.68 -0.13
N ILE A 23 -8.11 -1.92 -1.38
CA ILE A 23 -8.65 -1.18 -2.53
C ILE A 23 -10.15 -1.44 -2.69
N LEU A 24 -10.58 -2.71 -2.59
CA LEU A 24 -12.00 -3.07 -2.68
C LEU A 24 -12.80 -2.44 -1.54
N THR A 25 -12.24 -2.37 -0.33
CA THR A 25 -12.88 -1.68 0.80
C THR A 25 -13.06 -0.19 0.51
N ALA A 26 -12.02 0.50 0.05
CA ALA A 26 -12.10 1.92 -0.31
C ALA A 26 -13.16 2.17 -1.40
N LEU A 27 -13.15 1.36 -2.46
CA LEU A 27 -14.14 1.45 -3.53
C LEU A 27 -15.55 1.15 -3.03
N TYR A 28 -15.72 0.15 -2.18
CA TYR A 28 -17.02 -0.21 -1.61
C TYR A 28 -17.60 0.92 -0.75
N ILE A 29 -16.77 1.59 0.06
CA ILE A 29 -17.19 2.77 0.82
C ILE A 29 -17.66 3.88 -0.12
N ILE A 30 -16.87 4.20 -1.15
CA ILE A 30 -17.23 5.22 -2.15
C ILE A 30 -18.58 4.87 -2.79
N LEU A 31 -18.79 3.62 -3.20
CA LEU A 31 -20.05 3.19 -3.80
C LEU A 31 -21.22 3.32 -2.82
N CYS A 32 -21.06 2.89 -1.57
CA CYS A 32 -22.12 2.98 -0.56
C CYS A 32 -22.53 4.43 -0.31
N VAL A 33 -21.57 5.33 -0.18
CA VAL A 33 -21.82 6.76 0.12
C VAL A 33 -22.33 7.51 -1.11
N ALA A 34 -21.71 7.32 -2.28
CA ALA A 34 -22.09 8.04 -3.50
C ALA A 34 -23.50 7.70 -4.01
N PHE A 35 -23.93 6.44 -3.84
CA PHE A 35 -25.24 5.97 -4.29
C PHE A 35 -26.26 5.81 -3.15
N ASN A 36 -25.88 6.14 -1.91
CA ASN A 36 -26.70 5.95 -0.71
C ASN A 36 -27.32 4.53 -0.66
N LEU A 37 -26.46 3.52 -0.80
CA LEU A 37 -26.90 2.11 -0.86
C LEU A 37 -27.54 1.68 0.46
N SER A 38 -28.42 0.67 0.42
CA SER A 38 -29.07 0.13 1.63
C SER A 38 -28.09 -0.47 2.66
N THR A 39 -26.84 -0.70 2.28
CA THR A 39 -25.76 -1.13 3.15
C THR A 39 -25.16 0.00 3.99
N LEU A 40 -25.40 1.27 3.63
CA LEU A 40 -25.08 2.43 4.45
C LEU A 40 -26.19 2.64 5.49
N GLN A 41 -25.83 2.56 6.76
CA GLN A 41 -26.73 2.80 7.88
C GLN A 41 -26.32 4.06 8.62
N HIS A 42 -27.25 4.99 8.77
CA HIS A 42 -27.09 6.13 9.66
C HIS A 42 -27.38 5.69 11.09
N LEU A 43 -26.44 5.97 11.97
CA LEU A 43 -26.51 5.64 13.40
C LEU A 43 -26.79 6.92 14.21
N PRO A 44 -27.18 6.80 15.49
CA PRO A 44 -27.26 7.94 16.39
C PRO A 44 -25.94 8.73 16.48
N ASP A 45 -26.00 9.96 16.95
CA ASP A 45 -24.84 10.85 17.16
C ASP A 45 -24.05 11.19 15.90
N ASN A 46 -24.75 11.32 14.76
CA ASN A 46 -24.14 11.60 13.45
C ASN A 46 -23.11 10.53 13.02
N ARG A 47 -23.22 9.29 13.52
CA ARG A 47 -22.35 8.18 13.13
C ARG A 47 -22.90 7.44 11.92
N PHE A 48 -22.07 6.60 11.31
CA PHE A 48 -22.54 5.70 10.26
C PHE A 48 -21.89 4.32 10.36
N ALA A 49 -22.54 3.34 9.77
CA ALA A 49 -22.00 2.01 9.55
C ALA A 49 -22.16 1.63 8.08
N ILE A 50 -21.17 0.91 7.55
CA ILE A 50 -21.27 0.21 6.27
C ILE A 50 -21.35 -1.28 6.58
N CYS A 51 -22.39 -1.93 6.09
CA CYS A 51 -22.61 -3.36 6.30
C CYS A 51 -21.85 -4.20 5.26
N TYR A 52 -21.59 -5.47 5.59
CA TYR A 52 -21.16 -6.44 4.57
C TYR A 52 -22.21 -6.51 3.45
N PRO A 53 -21.78 -6.70 2.18
CA PRO A 53 -22.69 -6.83 1.05
C PRO A 53 -23.79 -7.87 1.32
N PHE A 54 -25.04 -7.51 1.02
CA PHE A 54 -26.23 -8.37 1.17
C PHE A 54 -26.55 -8.80 2.62
N THR A 55 -25.98 -8.15 3.63
CA THR A 55 -26.27 -8.44 5.05
C THR A 55 -26.57 -7.15 5.82
N SER A 56 -27.06 -7.30 7.05
CA SER A 56 -27.20 -6.21 8.03
C SER A 56 -26.06 -6.19 9.06
N GLN A 57 -25.00 -6.99 8.86
CA GLN A 57 -23.87 -7.04 9.78
C GLN A 57 -22.91 -5.88 9.50
N HIS A 58 -22.58 -5.10 10.53
CA HIS A 58 -21.63 -3.99 10.41
C HIS A 58 -20.24 -4.51 10.06
N PHE A 59 -19.72 -4.01 8.94
CA PHE A 59 -18.36 -4.31 8.47
C PHE A 59 -17.40 -3.18 8.87
N LEU A 60 -17.84 -1.93 8.70
CA LEU A 60 -17.05 -0.74 9.00
C LEU A 60 -17.91 0.27 9.74
N LEU A 61 -17.33 0.89 10.76
CA LEU A 61 -17.96 1.93 11.58
C LEU A 61 -17.23 3.24 11.38
N GLY A 62 -17.97 4.33 11.18
CA GLY A 62 -17.45 5.69 11.18
C GLY A 62 -17.85 6.45 12.45
N SER A 63 -16.95 7.30 12.93
CA SER A 63 -17.20 8.22 14.06
C SER A 63 -18.06 9.41 13.65
N GLU A 64 -18.03 9.82 12.38
CA GLU A 64 -18.80 10.97 11.90
C GLU A 64 -19.23 10.81 10.43
N TYR A 65 -20.51 11.05 10.13
CA TYR A 65 -21.03 11.12 8.77
C TYR A 65 -20.80 12.51 8.17
N ALA A 66 -19.53 12.85 7.97
CA ALA A 66 -19.09 14.08 7.34
C ALA A 66 -18.21 13.79 6.12
N THR A 67 -18.34 14.59 5.06
CA THR A 67 -17.58 14.40 3.82
C THR A 67 -16.07 14.39 4.05
N ALA A 68 -15.56 15.27 4.93
CA ALA A 68 -14.14 15.34 5.26
C ALA A 68 -13.65 14.03 5.92
N TYR A 69 -14.37 13.56 6.93
CA TYR A 69 -14.07 12.30 7.63
C TYR A 69 -14.10 11.09 6.69
N ILE A 70 -15.16 10.96 5.89
CA ILE A 70 -15.30 9.84 4.95
C ILE A 70 -14.19 9.89 3.90
N ALA A 71 -13.87 11.07 3.37
CA ALA A 71 -12.81 11.24 2.38
C ALA A 71 -11.44 10.86 2.95
N GLU A 72 -11.14 11.28 4.19
CA GLU A 72 -9.91 10.92 4.90
C GLU A 72 -9.81 9.40 5.11
N MET A 73 -10.87 8.78 5.63
CA MET A 73 -10.94 7.33 5.84
C MET A 73 -10.73 6.54 4.54
N VAL A 74 -11.44 6.91 3.47
CA VAL A 74 -11.30 6.29 2.14
C VAL A 74 -9.88 6.47 1.61
N LEU A 75 -9.33 7.67 1.73
CA LEU A 75 -7.99 7.99 1.26
C LEU A 75 -6.94 7.17 1.99
N LEU A 76 -6.99 7.06 3.32
CA LEU A 76 -6.10 6.24 4.12
C LEU A 76 -6.13 4.77 3.70
N ILE A 77 -7.33 4.19 3.61
CA ILE A 77 -7.53 2.79 3.20
C ILE A 77 -6.96 2.58 1.79
N PHE A 78 -7.23 3.50 0.87
CA PHE A 78 -6.74 3.41 -0.50
C PHE A 78 -5.21 3.52 -0.59
N ILE A 79 -4.60 4.47 0.14
CA ILE A 79 -3.14 4.66 0.21
C ILE A 79 -2.47 3.37 0.66
N TYR A 80 -2.97 2.71 1.70
CA TYR A 80 -2.42 1.44 2.16
C TYR A 80 -2.59 0.32 1.14
N GLY A 81 -3.70 0.30 0.40
CA GLY A 81 -3.88 -0.56 -0.76
C GLY A 81 -2.77 -0.37 -1.81
N VAL A 82 -2.49 0.88 -2.18
CA VAL A 82 -1.39 1.24 -3.11
C VAL A 82 -0.03 0.84 -2.55
N PHE A 83 0.23 1.07 -1.26
CA PHE A 83 1.46 0.64 -0.60
C PHE A 83 1.68 -0.87 -0.76
N PHE A 84 0.67 -1.70 -0.50
CA PHE A 84 0.78 -3.15 -0.65
C PHE A 84 0.93 -3.59 -2.12
N VAL A 85 0.33 -2.88 -3.08
CA VAL A 85 0.60 -3.09 -4.52
C VAL A 85 2.09 -2.88 -4.81
N LEU A 86 2.68 -1.79 -4.34
CA LEU A 86 4.09 -1.48 -4.58
C LEU A 86 5.00 -2.50 -3.87
N LEU A 87 4.69 -2.85 -2.62
CA LEU A 87 5.44 -3.84 -1.85
C LEU A 87 5.43 -5.21 -2.52
N SER A 88 4.29 -5.63 -3.06
CA SER A 88 4.22 -6.89 -3.81
C SER A 88 5.15 -6.87 -5.03
N ASN A 89 5.29 -5.73 -5.72
CA ASN A 89 6.18 -5.62 -6.86
C ASN A 89 7.65 -5.75 -6.44
N VAL A 90 8.01 -5.27 -5.24
CA VAL A 90 9.32 -5.54 -4.64
C VAL A 90 9.53 -7.04 -4.47
N PHE A 91 8.59 -7.77 -3.88
CA PHE A 91 8.71 -9.23 -3.75
C PHE A 91 8.76 -9.96 -5.09
N LYS A 92 8.02 -9.48 -6.10
CA LYS A 92 8.07 -10.00 -7.48
C LYS A 92 9.49 -9.95 -8.04
N SER A 93 10.29 -8.93 -7.70
CA SER A 93 11.68 -8.78 -8.15
C SER A 93 12.62 -9.89 -7.65
N PHE A 94 12.26 -10.60 -6.58
CA PHE A 94 13.06 -11.70 -6.01
C PHE A 94 12.61 -13.09 -6.47
N LYS A 95 11.58 -13.20 -7.32
CA LYS A 95 11.05 -14.48 -7.83
C LYS A 95 11.89 -15.11 -8.96
N PRO A 96 12.42 -14.34 -9.95
CA PRO A 96 13.08 -14.93 -11.11
C PRO A 96 14.37 -15.69 -10.78
N LYS A 97 14.88 -16.48 -11.74
CA LYS A 97 16.15 -17.21 -11.60
C LYS A 97 17.35 -16.25 -11.58
N LYS A 98 17.37 -15.25 -12.46
CA LYS A 98 18.28 -14.08 -12.41
C LYS A 98 17.57 -12.96 -11.65
N ILE A 99 18.09 -12.58 -10.48
CA ILE A 99 17.43 -11.62 -9.59
C ILE A 99 17.69 -10.18 -10.01
N PHE A 100 18.93 -9.88 -10.41
CA PHE A 100 19.28 -8.54 -10.84
C PHE A 100 18.75 -8.33 -12.26
N THR A 101 17.70 -7.54 -12.37
CA THR A 101 17.01 -7.25 -13.63
C THR A 101 16.62 -5.78 -13.66
N LEU A 102 16.51 -5.21 -14.86
CA LEU A 102 16.02 -3.83 -15.03
C LEU A 102 14.63 -3.64 -14.42
N GLN A 103 13.74 -4.64 -14.58
CA GLN A 103 12.42 -4.60 -13.98
C GLN A 103 12.47 -4.61 -12.44
N GLY A 104 13.38 -5.42 -11.86
CA GLY A 104 13.59 -5.45 -10.41
C GLY A 104 14.05 -4.11 -9.85
N ILE A 105 15.01 -3.47 -10.53
CA ILE A 105 15.49 -2.12 -10.21
C ILE A 105 14.34 -1.11 -10.30
N HIS A 106 13.52 -1.19 -11.35
CA HIS A 106 12.38 -0.29 -11.54
C HIS A 106 11.34 -0.41 -10.41
N HIS A 107 10.96 -1.64 -10.03
CA HIS A 107 10.03 -1.85 -8.92
C HIS A 107 10.56 -1.28 -7.59
N LEU A 108 11.83 -1.54 -7.27
CA LEU A 108 12.47 -1.01 -6.06
C LEU A 108 12.56 0.52 -6.11
N ARG A 109 12.86 1.09 -7.29
CA ARG A 109 12.90 2.53 -7.51
C ARG A 109 11.57 3.21 -7.26
N LEU A 110 10.51 2.68 -7.85
CA LEU A 110 9.17 3.21 -7.63
C LEU A 110 8.77 3.10 -6.16
N PHE A 111 9.06 1.96 -5.53
CA PHE A 111 8.76 1.75 -4.11
C PHE A 111 9.48 2.77 -3.22
N TYR A 112 10.80 2.95 -3.35
CA TYR A 112 11.51 3.90 -2.49
C TYR A 112 11.12 5.35 -2.76
N LEU A 113 10.90 5.75 -4.01
CA LEU A 113 10.51 7.14 -4.32
C LEU A 113 9.15 7.48 -3.70
N ILE A 114 8.19 6.58 -3.81
CA ILE A 114 6.86 6.79 -3.22
C ILE A 114 6.95 6.82 -1.69
N ASN A 115 7.74 5.93 -1.08
CA ASN A 115 7.90 5.88 0.37
C ASN A 115 8.72 7.04 0.97
N LEU A 116 9.65 7.64 0.21
CA LEU A 116 10.49 8.75 0.68
C LEU A 116 9.90 10.13 0.38
N LEU A 117 9.07 10.25 -0.65
CA LEU A 117 8.56 11.53 -1.10
C LEU A 117 7.04 11.60 -0.98
N ILE A 118 6.33 10.73 -1.70
CA ILE A 118 4.88 10.85 -1.86
C ILE A 118 4.14 10.58 -0.54
N PHE A 119 4.39 9.44 0.11
CA PHE A 119 3.70 9.11 1.37
C PHE A 119 4.03 10.08 2.50
N PRO A 120 5.29 10.50 2.74
CA PRO A 120 5.59 11.52 3.73
C PRO A 120 4.86 12.84 3.50
N ILE A 121 4.81 13.34 2.26
CA ILE A 121 4.09 14.57 1.93
C ILE A 121 2.59 14.40 2.18
N LEU A 122 2.02 13.27 1.76
CA LEU A 122 0.60 12.99 1.92
C LEU A 122 0.19 12.88 3.39
N PHE A 123 0.98 12.18 4.22
CA PHE A 123 0.73 12.10 5.65
C PHE A 123 1.02 13.41 6.38
N LEU A 124 1.93 14.26 5.88
CA LEU A 124 2.11 15.60 6.43
C LEU A 124 0.89 16.49 6.16
N ILE A 125 0.32 16.40 4.96
CA ILE A 125 -0.95 17.08 4.64
C ILE A 125 -2.05 16.58 5.57
N LEU A 126 -2.20 15.26 5.70
CA LEU A 126 -3.20 14.68 6.60
C LEU A 126 -2.96 15.08 8.05
N TYR A 127 -1.72 15.10 8.53
CA TYR A 127 -1.40 15.57 9.88
C TYR A 127 -1.88 17.01 10.17
N VAL A 128 -1.90 17.88 9.17
CA VAL A 128 -2.35 19.28 9.33
C VAL A 128 -3.88 19.43 9.25
N TYR A 129 -4.55 18.61 8.44
CA TYR A 129 -5.98 18.77 8.13
C TYR A 129 -6.90 17.68 8.72
N SER A 130 -6.32 16.62 9.27
CA SER A 130 -7.06 15.49 9.82
C SER A 130 -7.99 15.93 10.93
N VAL A 131 -9.20 15.38 10.92
CA VAL A 131 -10.15 15.51 12.03
C VAL A 131 -9.93 14.45 13.11
N GLU A 132 -9.15 13.41 12.78
CA GLU A 132 -8.81 12.30 13.67
C GLU A 132 -7.39 12.40 14.21
N ASP A 133 -7.15 11.83 15.39
CA ASP A 133 -5.82 11.76 16.01
C ASP A 133 -5.06 10.50 15.56
N TYR A 134 -4.87 10.36 14.25
CA TYR A 134 -4.05 9.28 13.71
C TYR A 134 -2.55 9.57 13.91
N PRO A 135 -1.72 8.54 14.14
CA PRO A 135 -0.29 8.70 14.39
C PRO A 135 0.53 8.97 13.12
N TYR A 136 0.16 9.99 12.34
CA TYR A 136 0.77 10.33 11.04
C TYR A 136 2.28 10.53 11.12
N GLY A 137 2.79 11.13 12.20
CA GLY A 137 4.24 11.27 12.42
C GLY A 137 4.97 9.93 12.42
N PHE A 138 4.43 8.92 13.10
CA PHE A 138 4.99 7.56 13.11
C PHE A 138 4.84 6.87 11.74
N MET A 139 3.74 7.12 11.03
CA MET A 139 3.56 6.60 9.66
C MET A 139 4.63 7.16 8.72
N ILE A 140 4.90 8.47 8.76
CA ILE A 140 5.96 9.12 7.99
C ILE A 140 7.31 8.44 8.27
N ILE A 141 7.66 8.27 9.54
CA ILE A 141 8.92 7.64 9.95
C ILE A 141 9.02 6.21 9.38
N ALA A 142 7.95 5.41 9.53
CA ALA A 142 7.94 4.04 9.03
C ALA A 142 8.14 3.97 7.51
N HIS A 143 7.46 4.81 6.74
CA HIS A 143 7.63 4.88 5.28
C HIS A 143 9.03 5.35 4.89
N CYS A 144 9.60 6.34 5.58
CA CYS A 144 10.96 6.78 5.34
C CYS A 144 11.98 5.66 5.56
N ILE A 145 11.87 4.91 6.66
CA ILE A 145 12.75 3.77 6.96
C ILE A 145 12.66 2.72 5.86
N MET A 146 11.44 2.30 5.47
CA MET A 146 11.25 1.33 4.40
C MET A 146 11.80 1.83 3.06
N GLY A 147 11.63 3.12 2.76
CA GLY A 147 12.16 3.77 1.58
C GLY A 147 13.68 3.74 1.53
N ILE A 148 14.36 4.06 2.62
CA ILE A 148 15.84 4.02 2.71
C ILE A 148 16.36 2.60 2.45
N PHE A 149 15.76 1.58 3.07
CA PHE A 149 16.16 0.20 2.82
C PHE A 149 15.95 -0.20 1.36
N ALA A 150 14.81 0.14 0.77
CA ALA A 150 14.54 -0.16 -0.63
C ALA A 150 15.47 0.59 -1.60
N LEU A 151 15.92 1.80 -1.24
CA LEU A 151 16.93 2.54 -2.00
C LEU A 151 18.27 1.79 -2.02
N PHE A 152 18.74 1.30 -0.86
CA PHE A 152 19.97 0.51 -0.82
C PHE A 152 19.84 -0.79 -1.61
N ILE A 153 18.70 -1.48 -1.51
CA ILE A 153 18.45 -2.69 -2.29
C ILE A 153 18.42 -2.37 -3.79
N ALA A 154 17.84 -1.24 -4.21
CA ALA A 154 17.85 -0.80 -5.61
C ALA A 154 19.28 -0.57 -6.14
N ALA A 155 20.14 0.05 -5.32
CA ALA A 155 21.54 0.26 -5.66
C ALA A 155 22.31 -1.07 -5.79
N ILE A 156 22.09 -2.00 -4.85
CA ILE A 156 22.66 -3.36 -4.91
C ILE A 156 22.18 -4.08 -6.17
N PHE A 157 20.89 -3.97 -6.52
CA PHE A 157 20.36 -4.58 -7.73
C PHE A 157 21.00 -4.02 -9.00
N LYS A 158 21.23 -2.71 -9.04
CA LYS A 158 21.90 -2.05 -10.16
C LYS A 158 23.34 -2.53 -10.31
N GLN A 159 24.09 -2.57 -9.20
CA GLN A 159 25.47 -3.07 -9.23
C GLN A 159 25.53 -4.55 -9.61
N GLY A 160 24.64 -5.36 -9.04
CA GLY A 160 24.55 -6.79 -9.34
C GLY A 160 24.20 -7.07 -10.81
N LEU A 161 23.38 -6.23 -11.44
CA LEU A 161 23.06 -6.36 -12.87
C LEU A 161 24.28 -6.10 -13.75
N ASN A 162 25.07 -5.07 -13.44
CA ASN A 162 26.29 -4.76 -14.19
C ASN A 162 27.29 -5.93 -14.10
N LEU A 163 27.55 -6.43 -12.89
CA LEU A 163 28.44 -7.57 -12.67
C LEU A 163 27.96 -8.85 -13.37
N GLN A 164 26.65 -9.10 -13.40
CA GLN A 164 26.09 -10.24 -14.11
C GLN A 164 26.32 -10.14 -15.62
N ASN A 165 26.15 -8.96 -16.20
CA ASN A 165 26.40 -8.75 -17.63
C ASN A 165 27.89 -8.89 -17.96
N ASP A 166 28.77 -8.37 -17.11
CA ASP A 166 30.22 -8.48 -17.30
C ASP A 166 30.69 -9.93 -17.26
N GLN A 167 30.12 -10.76 -16.36
CA GLN A 167 30.43 -12.19 -16.29
C GLN A 167 29.83 -12.99 -17.45
N ASP A 168 28.62 -12.66 -17.89
CA ASP A 168 27.98 -13.29 -19.06
C ASP A 168 28.73 -12.96 -20.38
N LEU A 169 29.56 -11.90 -20.42
CA LEU A 169 30.39 -11.53 -21.58
C LEU A 169 31.76 -12.24 -21.63
N ILE A 170 32.22 -12.85 -20.53
CA ILE A 170 33.55 -13.46 -20.41
C ILE A 170 33.51 -15.00 -20.64
N ILE A 171 32.32 -15.62 -20.57
CA ILE A 171 32.08 -17.06 -20.75
C ILE A 171 31.66 -17.35 -22.19
#